data_AF-A0A6P7GVM9-F1
#
_entry.id   AF-A0A6P7GVM9-F1
#
_cell.length_a   1.000
_cell.length_b   1.000
_cell.length_c   1.000
_cell.angle_alpha   90.00
_cell.angle_beta   90.00
_cell.angle_gamma   90.00
#
_symmetry.space_group_name_H-M   'P 1'
#
loop_
_entity.id
_entity.type
_entity.pdbx_description
1 polymer ?
#
loop_
_entity_poly.entity_id
_entity_poly.type
_entity_poly.pdbx_seq_one_letter_code
_entity_poly.pdbx_strand_id
1 'polypeptide(L)'
;MVGEQTIWLLPNKWIENGDWISSGEIDIMETRGNKELIKPNGQNIGTPLLSTNLHWGANAQTNRYAQTHYETTILEGFDQAYHKYQVEWTPDYIKFSLNDREIGKVTPPSGGFWELGNLEKTRLPNPWRGSSKMAPFDAEFYLILNLAVGGYFFPDQADNRSGKKPWSRTSPYRIGMTDFWRNRQQWIPTWNLGTDDYHLKVDYVRVWAI
;
A
#
# COMPACT_ATOMS: atom_id res chain seq x y z
N MET A 1 -2.47 15.33 -9.62
CA MET A 1 -3.21 15.02 -8.38
C MET A 1 -2.22 14.49 -7.33
N VAL A 2 -2.39 14.87 -6.05
CA VAL A 2 -1.59 14.39 -4.90
C VAL A 2 -2.36 13.35 -4.07
N GLY A 3 -3.15 12.54 -4.77
CA GLY A 3 -3.99 11.49 -4.19
C GLY A 3 -3.24 10.16 -4.15
N GLU A 4 -3.52 9.38 -3.14
CA GLU A 4 -3.11 7.99 -3.01
C GLU A 4 -4.38 7.15 -3.02
N GLN A 5 -4.51 6.29 -4.03
CA GLN A 5 -5.66 5.40 -4.19
C GLN A 5 -5.25 4.06 -3.62
N THR A 6 -6.09 3.50 -2.75
CA THR A 6 -5.79 2.22 -2.11
C THR A 6 -6.99 1.27 -2.08
N ILE A 7 -6.68 -0.02 -2.24
CA ILE A 7 -7.57 -1.15 -1.95
C ILE A 7 -6.76 -2.08 -1.06
N TRP A 8 -7.20 -2.26 0.17
CA TRP A 8 -6.41 -2.91 1.20
C TRP A 8 -7.30 -3.56 2.24
N LEU A 9 -6.69 -4.42 3.06
CA LEU A 9 -7.38 -5.18 4.08
C LEU A 9 -6.69 -5.00 5.43
N LEU A 10 -7.49 -4.78 6.47
CA LEU A 10 -7.05 -4.78 7.86
C LEU A 10 -7.74 -5.88 8.68
N PRO A 11 -7.08 -6.47 9.68
CA PRO A 11 -7.66 -7.50 10.51
C PRO A 11 -8.84 -6.94 11.30
N ASN A 12 -9.88 -7.75 11.49
CA ASN A 12 -11.04 -7.35 12.27
C ASN A 12 -10.73 -7.21 13.77
N LYS A 13 -9.61 -7.75 14.22
CA LYS A 13 -9.10 -7.69 15.59
C LYS A 13 -7.57 -7.62 15.58
N TRP A 14 -7.03 -6.77 16.45
CA TRP A 14 -5.60 -6.76 16.75
C TRP A 14 -5.20 -8.01 17.52
N ILE A 15 -3.98 -8.49 17.29
CA ILE A 15 -3.38 -9.52 18.15
C ILE A 15 -3.24 -8.97 19.57
N GLU A 16 -3.55 -9.79 20.57
CA GLU A 16 -3.41 -9.40 21.97
C GLU A 16 -1.95 -9.05 22.30
N ASN A 17 -1.72 -7.87 22.89
CA ASN A 17 -0.39 -7.31 23.15
C ASN A 17 0.45 -7.07 21.87
N GLY A 18 -0.17 -7.12 20.69
CA GLY A 18 0.42 -6.77 19.40
C GLY A 18 0.14 -5.34 18.98
N ASP A 19 0.72 -4.95 17.85
CA ASP A 19 0.44 -3.71 17.13
C ASP A 19 -0.12 -3.98 15.72
N TRP A 20 -0.21 -2.92 14.94
CA TRP A 20 -0.67 -2.98 13.55
C TRP A 20 0.15 -3.97 12.69
N ILE A 21 1.48 -3.90 12.78
CA ILE A 21 2.38 -4.75 12.00
C ILE A 21 2.29 -6.20 12.43
N SER A 22 2.15 -6.48 13.73
CA SER A 22 1.99 -7.86 14.18
C SER A 22 0.64 -8.46 13.81
N SER A 23 -0.36 -7.63 13.53
CA SER A 23 -1.71 -8.10 13.19
C SER A 23 -1.97 -8.21 11.69
N GLY A 24 -1.06 -7.71 10.86
CA GLY A 24 -1.12 -7.86 9.40
C GLY A 24 -1.85 -6.72 8.68
N GLU A 25 -1.44 -6.46 7.45
CA GLU A 25 -2.15 -5.66 6.44
C GLU A 25 -1.91 -6.28 5.07
N ILE A 26 -2.94 -6.29 4.22
CA ILE A 26 -2.82 -6.71 2.82
C ILE A 26 -3.14 -5.54 1.91
N ASP A 27 -2.13 -4.97 1.27
CA ASP A 27 -2.30 -3.92 0.27
C ASP A 27 -2.43 -4.55 -1.11
N ILE A 28 -3.67 -4.67 -1.60
CA ILE A 28 -3.95 -5.22 -2.95
C ILE A 28 -3.53 -4.21 -4.01
N MET A 29 -3.79 -2.94 -3.77
CA MET A 29 -3.43 -1.84 -4.66
C MET A 29 -3.08 -0.60 -3.85
N GLU A 30 -1.93 -0.02 -4.14
CA GLU A 30 -1.57 1.35 -3.81
C GLU A 30 -0.99 2.02 -5.06
N THR A 31 -1.52 3.20 -5.40
CA THR A 31 -0.98 4.02 -6.49
C THR A 31 -1.09 5.51 -6.20
N ARG A 32 -0.25 6.31 -6.87
CA ARG A 32 -0.23 7.78 -6.74
C ARG A 32 -0.94 8.40 -7.93
N GLY A 33 -1.86 9.34 -7.68
CA GLY A 33 -2.60 10.06 -8.72
C GLY A 33 -1.79 11.09 -9.52
N ASN A 34 -0.49 11.25 -9.24
CA ASN A 34 0.37 12.15 -10.01
C ASN A 34 0.69 11.49 -11.36
N LYS A 35 0.30 12.08 -12.50
CA LYS A 35 0.69 11.51 -13.81
C LYS A 35 2.20 11.45 -14.00
N GLU A 36 2.91 12.47 -13.52
CA GLU A 36 4.37 12.59 -13.60
C GLU A 36 4.91 12.92 -12.20
N LEU A 37 5.29 11.87 -11.45
CA LEU A 37 6.01 11.99 -10.18
C LEU A 37 7.36 11.30 -10.32
N ILE A 38 8.39 12.08 -10.64
CA ILE A 38 9.67 11.57 -11.12
C ILE A 38 10.68 11.56 -9.99
N LYS A 39 11.22 10.40 -9.65
CA LYS A 39 12.35 10.28 -8.73
C LYS A 39 13.63 10.85 -9.37
N PRO A 40 14.66 11.21 -8.57
CA PRO A 40 15.95 11.67 -9.09
C PRO A 40 16.65 10.71 -10.07
N ASN A 41 16.31 9.41 -10.01
CA ASN A 41 16.82 8.39 -10.94
C ASN A 41 16.02 8.30 -12.26
N GLY A 42 15.07 9.20 -12.51
CA GLY A 42 14.23 9.25 -13.70
C GLY A 42 13.00 8.34 -13.68
N GLN A 43 12.81 7.52 -12.64
CA GLN A 43 11.64 6.64 -12.54
C GLN A 43 10.38 7.46 -12.26
N ASN A 44 9.34 7.29 -13.08
CA ASN A 44 8.00 7.77 -12.77
C ASN A 44 7.32 6.82 -11.77
N ILE A 45 7.02 7.33 -10.57
CA ILE A 45 6.32 6.63 -9.48
C ILE A 45 4.90 7.14 -9.25
N GLY A 46 4.40 7.86 -10.24
CA GLY A 46 3.06 8.38 -10.34
C GLY A 46 2.03 7.31 -10.74
N THR A 47 1.06 7.70 -11.55
CA THR A 47 -0.01 6.82 -12.03
C THR A 47 0.49 5.61 -12.82
N PRO A 48 1.69 5.60 -13.45
CA PRO A 48 2.21 4.40 -14.09
C PRO A 48 2.64 3.28 -13.14
N LEU A 49 2.82 3.55 -11.85
CA LEU A 49 3.33 2.57 -10.88
C LEU A 49 2.21 2.09 -9.95
N LEU A 50 2.07 0.78 -9.87
CA LEU A 50 1.26 0.07 -8.87
C LEU A 50 2.20 -0.64 -7.90
N SER A 51 1.94 -0.49 -6.61
CA SER A 51 2.50 -1.36 -5.59
C SER A 51 1.41 -2.21 -4.93
N THR A 52 1.83 -3.39 -4.51
CA THR A 52 1.09 -4.29 -3.63
C THR A 52 2.06 -4.83 -2.61
N ASN A 53 1.62 -4.94 -1.37
CA ASN A 53 2.50 -5.39 -0.31
C ASN A 53 1.72 -6.08 0.83
N LEU A 54 2.48 -6.68 1.74
CA LEU A 54 1.97 -7.17 3.00
C LEU A 54 2.73 -6.46 4.12
N HIS A 55 2.04 -5.83 5.08
CA HIS A 55 2.70 -5.40 6.30
C HIS A 55 2.63 -6.51 7.35
N TRP A 56 3.79 -6.94 7.85
CA TRP A 56 3.90 -8.01 8.84
C TRP A 56 5.25 -7.94 9.56
N GLY A 57 5.31 -8.39 10.81
CA GLY A 57 6.50 -8.34 11.64
C GLY A 57 6.16 -8.58 13.11
N ALA A 58 7.16 -8.65 13.98
CA ALA A 58 6.90 -8.80 15.42
C ALA A 58 6.27 -7.53 16.02
N ASN A 59 6.56 -6.37 15.43
CA ASN A 59 6.07 -5.04 15.78
C ASN A 59 6.44 -4.01 14.68
N ALA A 60 6.05 -2.76 14.87
CA ALA A 60 6.30 -1.62 13.98
C ALA A 60 7.77 -1.48 13.51
N GLN A 61 8.73 -1.80 14.39
CA GLN A 61 10.17 -1.65 14.12
C GLN A 61 10.73 -2.81 13.29
N THR A 62 10.01 -3.92 13.24
CA THR A 62 10.43 -5.16 12.57
C THR A 62 9.57 -5.48 11.36
N ASN A 63 8.86 -4.48 10.83
CA ASN A 63 8.09 -4.64 9.60
C ASN A 63 8.95 -5.21 8.45
N ARG A 64 8.45 -6.26 7.82
CA ARG A 64 9.09 -7.01 6.72
C ARG A 64 8.41 -6.79 5.38
N TYR A 65 7.58 -5.74 5.24
CA TYR A 65 6.87 -5.45 3.99
C TYR A 65 7.73 -5.51 2.73
N ALA A 66 8.99 -5.06 2.80
CA ALA A 66 9.93 -5.08 1.68
C ALA A 66 10.21 -6.49 1.12
N GLN A 67 10.02 -7.55 1.91
CA GLN A 67 10.16 -8.95 1.45
C GLN A 67 8.94 -9.46 0.68
N THR A 68 7.83 -8.75 0.78
CA THR A 68 6.52 -9.07 0.19
C THR A 68 5.96 -7.89 -0.59
N HIS A 69 6.84 -6.98 -1.02
CA HIS A 69 6.53 -5.81 -1.83
C HIS A 69 6.74 -6.14 -3.29
N TYR A 70 5.71 -5.96 -4.11
CA TYR A 70 5.78 -6.18 -5.54
C TYR A 70 5.29 -4.93 -6.27
N GLU A 71 5.93 -4.64 -7.39
CA GLU A 71 5.58 -3.51 -8.23
C GLU A 71 5.32 -3.97 -9.66
N THR A 72 4.40 -3.31 -10.33
CA THR A 72 4.23 -3.44 -11.78
C THR A 72 3.90 -2.08 -12.39
N THR A 73 4.16 -1.94 -13.68
CA THR A 73 3.99 -0.68 -14.38
C THR A 73 3.16 -0.83 -15.65
N ILE A 74 2.37 0.20 -15.93
CA ILE A 74 1.68 0.39 -17.21
C ILE A 74 2.01 1.80 -17.67
N LEU A 75 2.60 1.95 -18.86
CA LEU A 75 3.17 3.22 -19.33
C LEU A 75 2.11 4.32 -19.45
N GLU A 76 0.90 3.94 -19.85
CA GLU A 76 -0.24 4.84 -20.00
C GLU A 76 -0.75 5.38 -18.65
N GLY A 77 -0.50 4.66 -17.55
CA GLY A 77 -1.02 4.98 -16.22
C GLY A 77 -2.26 4.14 -15.84
N PHE A 78 -2.33 3.78 -14.56
CA PHE A 78 -3.49 3.09 -13.96
C PHE A 78 -4.75 3.97 -13.87
N ASP A 79 -4.63 5.26 -14.20
CA ASP A 79 -5.73 6.23 -14.23
C ASP A 79 -6.49 6.26 -15.58
N GLN A 80 -6.04 5.52 -16.60
CA GLN A 80 -6.61 5.59 -17.95
C GLN A 80 -7.73 4.58 -18.23
N ALA A 81 -7.85 3.52 -17.43
CA ALA A 81 -8.85 2.48 -17.63
C ALA A 81 -9.23 1.79 -16.31
N TYR A 82 -10.30 1.01 -16.32
CA TYR A 82 -10.56 0.07 -15.24
C TYR A 82 -9.55 -1.09 -15.29
N HIS A 83 -9.02 -1.43 -14.13
CA HIS A 83 -8.10 -2.55 -13.95
C HIS A 83 -8.68 -3.52 -12.92
N LYS A 84 -8.44 -4.81 -13.14
CA LYS A 84 -8.84 -5.86 -12.20
C LYS A 84 -7.68 -6.17 -11.28
N TYR A 85 -7.78 -5.72 -10.03
CA TYR A 85 -6.85 -6.02 -8.95
C TYR A 85 -7.34 -7.25 -8.18
N GLN A 86 -6.47 -8.23 -7.95
CA GLN A 86 -6.84 -9.52 -7.40
C GLN A 86 -5.86 -9.91 -6.30
N VAL A 87 -6.39 -10.43 -5.20
CA VAL A 87 -5.64 -11.20 -4.21
C VAL A 87 -6.23 -12.59 -4.12
N GLU A 88 -5.39 -13.61 -4.26
CA GLU A 88 -5.72 -14.99 -3.97
C GLU A 88 -5.03 -15.36 -2.66
N TRP A 89 -5.82 -15.63 -1.63
CA TRP A 89 -5.36 -15.88 -0.28
C TRP A 89 -5.79 -17.29 0.15
N THR A 90 -4.80 -18.11 0.47
CA THR A 90 -4.97 -19.53 0.78
C THR A 90 -4.22 -19.89 2.06
N PRO A 91 -4.43 -21.10 2.62
CA PRO A 91 -3.62 -21.61 3.73
C PRO A 91 -2.12 -21.80 3.42
N ASP A 92 -1.72 -21.69 2.14
CA ASP A 92 -0.34 -21.95 1.70
C ASP A 92 0.38 -20.72 1.14
N TYR A 93 -0.36 -19.77 0.57
CA TYR A 93 0.20 -18.59 -0.07
C TYR A 93 -0.78 -17.42 -0.15
N ILE A 94 -0.21 -16.23 -0.36
CA ILE A 94 -0.91 -15.05 -0.85
C ILE A 94 -0.30 -14.68 -2.20
N LYS A 95 -1.15 -14.51 -3.21
CA LYS A 95 -0.76 -14.12 -4.58
C LYS A 95 -1.53 -12.88 -5.00
N PHE A 96 -0.81 -11.90 -5.53
CA PHE A 96 -1.37 -10.71 -6.12
C PHE A 96 -1.38 -10.81 -7.64
N SER A 97 -2.45 -10.34 -8.27
CA SER A 97 -2.58 -10.34 -9.72
C SER A 97 -3.24 -9.06 -10.23
N LEU A 98 -2.83 -8.65 -11.42
CA LEU A 98 -3.38 -7.53 -12.16
C LEU A 98 -3.85 -8.05 -13.51
N ASN A 99 -5.13 -7.87 -13.82
CA ASN A 99 -5.72 -8.33 -15.07
C ASN A 99 -5.42 -9.82 -15.35
N ASP A 100 -5.62 -10.67 -14.33
CA ASP A 100 -5.34 -12.12 -14.33
C ASP A 100 -3.87 -12.52 -14.50
N ARG A 101 -2.92 -11.56 -14.44
CA ARG A 101 -1.49 -11.84 -14.48
C ARG A 101 -0.88 -11.68 -13.10
N GLU A 102 -0.13 -12.68 -12.67
CA GLU A 102 0.58 -12.65 -11.39
C GLU A 102 1.58 -11.48 -11.35
N ILE A 103 1.50 -10.66 -10.30
CA ILE A 103 2.47 -9.60 -10.00
C ILE A 103 3.51 -10.13 -9.01
N GLY A 104 3.05 -10.91 -8.02
CA GLY A 104 3.88 -11.48 -6.99
C GLY A 104 3.13 -12.47 -6.12
N LYS A 105 3.91 -13.34 -5.47
CA LYS A 105 3.40 -14.41 -4.60
C LYS A 105 4.35 -14.64 -3.44
N VAL A 106 3.79 -14.75 -2.24
CA VAL A 106 4.51 -15.20 -1.05
C VAL A 106 4.00 -16.57 -0.63
N THR A 107 4.93 -17.47 -0.30
CA THR A 107 4.65 -18.81 0.25
C THR A 107 5.55 -18.97 1.46
N PRO A 108 5.04 -18.74 2.69
CA PRO A 108 5.88 -18.86 3.87
C PRO A 108 6.36 -20.31 4.08
N PRO A 109 7.56 -20.52 4.65
CA PRO A 109 8.05 -21.84 5.01
C PRO A 109 7.22 -22.46 6.15
N SER A 110 7.60 -23.66 6.62
CA SER A 110 6.86 -24.35 7.68
C SER A 110 6.77 -23.56 8.99
N GLY A 111 7.78 -22.75 9.34
CA GLY A 111 7.78 -21.85 10.48
C GLY A 111 7.01 -20.53 10.24
N GLY A 112 6.30 -20.43 9.12
CA GLY A 112 5.41 -19.31 8.80
C GLY A 112 6.15 -18.02 8.48
N PHE A 113 5.41 -16.90 8.59
CA PHE A 113 5.98 -15.56 8.41
C PHE A 113 7.09 -15.27 9.44
N TRP A 114 7.06 -15.88 10.63
CA TRP A 114 8.14 -15.71 11.61
C TRP A 114 9.50 -16.13 11.07
N GLU A 115 9.57 -17.33 10.49
CA GLU A 115 10.77 -17.86 9.84
C GLU A 115 11.10 -17.10 8.56
N LEU A 116 10.10 -16.79 7.72
CA LEU A 116 10.31 -16.00 6.50
C LEU A 116 11.05 -14.68 6.79
N GLY A 117 10.62 -13.97 7.82
CA GLY A 117 11.17 -12.66 8.19
C GLY A 117 12.49 -12.70 8.96
N ASN A 118 13.01 -13.90 9.24
CA ASN A 118 14.13 -14.12 10.16
C ASN A 118 13.91 -13.37 11.49
N LEU A 119 12.69 -13.40 12.02
CA LEU A 119 12.30 -12.58 13.17
C LEU A 119 12.86 -13.12 14.50
N GLU A 120 13.33 -14.37 14.53
CA GLU A 120 14.08 -14.93 15.67
C GLU A 120 15.32 -14.09 16.02
N LYS A 121 15.95 -13.44 15.03
CA LYS A 121 17.12 -12.57 15.23
C LYS A 121 16.79 -11.29 15.98
N THR A 122 15.51 -10.90 16.04
CA THR A 122 15.06 -9.71 16.78
C THR A 122 15.07 -9.92 18.29
N ARG A 123 15.09 -11.18 18.76
CA ARG A 123 14.95 -11.58 20.16
C ARG A 123 13.65 -11.11 20.82
N LEU A 124 12.66 -10.71 20.03
CA LEU A 124 11.31 -10.40 20.49
C LEU A 124 10.50 -11.68 20.68
N PRO A 125 9.44 -11.66 21.52
CA PRO A 125 8.46 -12.74 21.56
C PRO A 125 7.80 -12.91 20.19
N ASN A 126 7.56 -14.16 19.77
CA ASN A 126 6.80 -14.42 18.55
C ASN A 126 5.30 -14.19 18.81
N PRO A 127 4.66 -13.16 18.21
CA PRO A 127 3.24 -12.88 18.42
C PRO A 127 2.32 -13.95 17.81
N TRP A 128 2.83 -14.78 16.90
CA TRP A 128 2.10 -15.80 16.16
C TRP A 128 2.33 -17.22 16.71
N ARG A 129 2.89 -17.33 17.92
CA ARG A 129 3.18 -18.62 18.53
C ARG A 129 1.87 -19.40 18.75
N GLY A 130 1.79 -20.60 18.17
CA GLY A 130 0.61 -21.46 18.25
C GLY A 130 -0.49 -21.12 17.24
N SER A 131 -0.26 -20.14 16.36
CA SER A 131 -1.11 -19.84 15.21
C SER A 131 -0.69 -20.68 14.00
N SER A 132 -1.40 -20.54 12.88
CA SER A 132 -1.03 -21.24 11.64
C SER A 132 0.23 -20.63 11.02
N LYS A 133 0.81 -21.30 10.01
CA LYS A 133 1.94 -20.75 9.25
C LYS A 133 1.59 -19.46 8.49
N MET A 134 0.30 -19.18 8.29
CA MET A 134 -0.19 -18.00 7.60
C MET A 134 -0.37 -16.79 8.53
N ALA A 135 -0.27 -16.95 9.85
CA ALA A 135 -0.32 -15.83 10.78
C ALA A 135 0.70 -14.74 10.40
N PRO A 136 0.30 -13.45 10.38
CA PRO A 136 -0.97 -12.92 10.91
C PRO A 136 -2.16 -12.97 9.93
N PHE A 137 -1.97 -13.46 8.72
CA PHE A 137 -3.00 -13.58 7.68
C PHE A 137 -3.80 -14.88 7.81
N ASP A 138 -4.10 -15.28 9.04
CA ASP A 138 -5.00 -16.39 9.38
C ASP A 138 -6.19 -15.94 10.25
N ALA A 139 -6.39 -14.62 10.34
CA ALA A 139 -7.56 -13.98 10.95
C ALA A 139 -8.54 -13.48 9.90
N GLU A 140 -9.72 -13.03 10.30
CA GLU A 140 -10.66 -12.34 9.41
C GLU A 140 -10.23 -10.89 9.17
N PHE A 141 -10.38 -10.40 7.94
CA PHE A 141 -10.01 -9.04 7.55
C PHE A 141 -11.21 -8.29 6.95
N TYR A 142 -11.25 -6.96 7.14
CA TYR A 142 -12.17 -6.05 6.47
C TYR A 142 -11.51 -5.46 5.23
N LEU A 143 -12.28 -5.37 4.14
CA LEU A 143 -11.90 -4.63 2.94
C LEU A 143 -12.07 -3.12 3.17
N ILE A 144 -11.06 -2.35 2.78
CA ILE A 144 -11.02 -0.89 2.86
C ILE A 144 -10.71 -0.34 1.47
N LEU A 145 -11.48 0.68 1.07
CA LEU A 145 -11.24 1.47 -0.12
C LEU A 145 -11.13 2.93 0.30
N ASN A 146 -10.03 3.59 -0.02
CA ASN A 146 -9.91 5.02 0.22
C ASN A 146 -9.11 5.74 -0.86
N LEU A 147 -9.30 7.06 -0.85
CA LEU A 147 -8.50 8.04 -1.57
C LEU A 147 -7.88 8.96 -0.52
N ALA A 148 -6.63 8.70 -0.14
CA ALA A 148 -5.87 9.57 0.75
C ALA A 148 -5.30 10.76 -0.04
N VAL A 149 -5.02 11.86 0.66
CA VAL A 149 -4.55 13.11 0.02
C VAL A 149 -3.34 13.64 0.77
N GLY A 150 -2.20 13.68 0.09
CA GLY A 150 -0.93 14.05 0.70
C GLY A 150 -0.35 12.95 1.61
N GLY A 151 0.38 13.33 2.66
CA GLY A 151 0.96 12.39 3.60
C GLY A 151 2.38 11.92 3.24
N TYR A 152 2.86 10.89 3.95
CA TYR A 152 4.24 10.46 3.83
C TYR A 152 4.52 9.62 2.58
N PHE A 153 3.52 9.03 1.93
CA PHE A 153 3.71 8.19 0.74
C PHE A 153 4.41 8.90 -0.44
N PHE A 154 4.35 10.22 -0.49
CA PHE A 154 5.03 11.07 -1.47
C PHE A 154 6.47 11.38 -1.01
N PRO A 155 7.52 11.01 -1.76
CA PRO A 155 8.91 11.33 -1.41
C PRO A 155 9.21 12.83 -1.57
N ASP A 156 10.03 13.39 -0.68
CA ASP A 156 10.38 14.83 -0.71
C ASP A 156 11.23 15.20 -1.93
N GLN A 157 12.04 14.25 -2.43
CA GLN A 157 12.95 14.42 -3.55
C GLN A 157 12.32 14.15 -4.92
N ALA A 158 11.07 13.69 -4.96
CA ALA A 158 10.38 13.44 -6.22
C ALA A 158 9.95 14.78 -6.84
N ASP A 159 10.23 14.97 -8.12
CA ASP A 159 9.75 16.09 -8.88
C ASP A 159 8.34 15.82 -9.39
N ASN A 160 7.50 16.83 -9.33
CA ASN A 160 6.14 16.77 -9.80
C ASN A 160 5.96 17.92 -10.79
N ARG A 161 5.49 17.61 -12.00
CA ARG A 161 5.31 18.63 -13.05
C ARG A 161 4.48 19.83 -12.59
N SER A 162 3.54 19.62 -11.66
CA SER A 162 2.74 20.69 -11.07
C SER A 162 3.45 21.46 -9.94
N GLY A 163 4.77 21.38 -9.84
CA GLY A 163 5.59 21.98 -8.81
C GLY A 163 5.91 21.03 -7.66
N LYS A 164 6.95 21.40 -6.89
CA LYS A 164 7.47 20.61 -5.76
C LYS A 164 6.41 20.33 -4.70
N LYS A 165 6.54 19.18 -4.05
CA LYS A 165 5.74 18.81 -2.87
C LYS A 165 5.80 19.93 -1.80
N PRO A 166 4.65 20.50 -1.37
CA PRO A 166 4.63 21.64 -0.45
C PRO A 166 4.83 21.31 1.03
N TRP A 167 4.90 20.03 1.40
CA TRP A 167 5.17 19.57 2.78
C TRP A 167 6.40 18.67 2.82
N SER A 168 7.07 18.60 3.97
CA SER A 168 8.25 17.76 4.19
C SER A 168 7.93 16.56 5.07
N ARG A 169 8.60 15.42 4.85
CA ARG A 169 8.55 14.28 5.78
C ARG A 169 9.18 14.60 7.13
N THR A 170 10.08 15.57 7.19
CA THR A 170 10.79 15.97 8.42
C THR A 170 10.05 17.03 9.24
N SER A 171 9.02 17.66 8.68
CA SER A 171 8.21 18.63 9.42
C SER A 171 7.31 17.93 10.45
N PRO A 172 7.05 18.56 11.61
CA PRO A 172 6.00 18.09 12.51
C PRO A 172 4.67 17.94 11.77
N TYR A 173 3.90 16.90 12.09
CA TYR A 173 2.66 16.55 11.38
C TYR A 173 1.74 17.74 11.12
N ARG A 174 1.46 18.56 12.16
CA ARG A 174 0.59 19.75 12.05
C ARG A 174 1.13 20.82 11.11
N ILE A 175 2.46 20.99 11.05
CA ILE A 175 3.10 21.92 10.13
C ILE A 175 2.97 21.40 8.70
N GLY A 176 3.23 20.11 8.46
CA GLY A 176 3.05 19.49 7.15
C GLY A 176 1.62 19.64 6.61
N MET A 177 0.60 19.42 7.45
CA MET A 177 -0.80 19.65 7.07
C MET A 177 -1.09 21.12 6.74
N THR A 178 -0.53 22.04 7.52
CA THR A 178 -0.71 23.48 7.31
C THR A 178 -0.08 23.92 5.99
N ASP A 179 1.14 23.47 5.71
CA ASP A 179 1.86 23.79 4.48
C ASP A 179 1.16 23.19 3.25
N PHE A 180 0.66 21.95 3.38
CA PHE A 180 -0.19 21.33 2.37
C PHE A 180 -1.40 22.21 2.01
N TRP A 181 -2.15 22.67 3.02
CA TRP A 181 -3.37 23.45 2.81
C TRP A 181 -3.10 24.88 2.29
N ARG A 182 -2.05 25.53 2.80
CA ARG A 182 -1.66 26.89 2.36
C ARG A 182 -1.29 26.91 0.88
N ASN A 183 -0.66 25.84 0.39
CA ASN A 183 -0.26 25.69 -1.00
C ASN A 183 -1.33 25.05 -1.90
N ARG A 184 -2.60 25.02 -1.49
CA ARG A 184 -3.69 24.41 -2.28
C ARG A 184 -3.88 24.96 -3.69
N GLN A 185 -3.53 26.23 -3.92
CA GLN A 185 -3.58 26.82 -5.26
C GLN A 185 -2.62 26.12 -6.25
N GLN A 186 -1.56 25.48 -5.75
CA GLN A 186 -0.62 24.70 -6.55
C GLN A 186 -1.23 23.36 -7.00
N TRP A 187 -1.92 22.66 -6.09
CA TRP A 187 -2.37 21.28 -6.36
C TRP A 187 -3.85 21.14 -6.72
N ILE A 188 -4.73 22.06 -6.31
CA ILE A 188 -6.17 22.02 -6.66
C ILE A 188 -6.39 21.97 -8.18
N PRO A 189 -5.72 22.80 -9.01
CA PRO A 189 -5.92 22.75 -10.45
C PRO A 189 -5.57 21.39 -11.07
N THR A 190 -4.66 20.64 -10.44
CA THR A 190 -4.19 19.33 -10.92
C THR A 190 -5.20 18.20 -10.72
N TRP A 191 -6.32 18.49 -10.08
CA TRP A 191 -7.42 17.55 -9.89
C TRP A 191 -8.47 17.67 -11.00
N ASN A 192 -8.35 18.66 -11.90
CA ASN A 192 -9.30 18.87 -13.00
C ASN A 192 -10.75 18.85 -12.49
N LEU A 193 -11.03 19.64 -11.45
CA LEU A 193 -12.36 19.70 -10.83
C LEU A 193 -13.44 19.97 -11.89
N GLY A 194 -14.51 19.18 -11.86
CA GLY A 194 -15.56 19.19 -12.89
C GLY A 194 -15.40 18.14 -13.99
N THR A 195 -14.30 17.38 -13.97
CA THR A 195 -14.14 16.14 -14.77
C THR A 195 -14.22 14.92 -13.87
N ASP A 196 -14.07 13.74 -14.44
CA ASP A 196 -14.04 12.50 -13.68
C ASP A 196 -12.64 12.13 -13.16
N ASP A 197 -11.62 12.94 -13.46
CA ASP A 197 -10.21 12.67 -13.16
C ASP A 197 -9.91 12.61 -11.66
N TYR A 198 -10.79 13.10 -10.77
CA TYR A 198 -10.55 13.18 -9.32
C TYR A 198 -11.34 12.16 -8.49
N HIS A 199 -12.09 11.26 -9.13
CA HIS A 199 -12.86 10.24 -8.42
C HIS A 199 -12.08 8.93 -8.29
N LEU A 200 -12.25 8.26 -7.15
CA LEU A 200 -12.02 6.82 -7.08
C LEU A 200 -13.26 6.14 -7.66
N LYS A 201 -13.09 5.42 -8.76
CA LYS A 201 -14.18 4.74 -9.46
C LYS A 201 -14.09 3.24 -9.29
N VAL A 202 -15.20 2.63 -8.89
CA VAL A 202 -15.31 1.19 -8.66
C VAL A 202 -16.44 0.65 -9.51
N ASP A 203 -16.11 -0.27 -10.41
CA ASP A 203 -17.09 -1.00 -11.22
C ASP A 203 -17.74 -2.12 -10.40
N TYR A 204 -16.92 -2.99 -9.79
CA TYR A 204 -17.39 -4.02 -8.88
C TYR A 204 -16.35 -4.39 -7.82
N VAL A 205 -16.86 -5.00 -6.75
CA VAL A 205 -16.07 -5.74 -5.76
C VAL A 205 -16.67 -7.14 -5.69
N ARG A 206 -15.83 -8.17 -5.73
CA ARG A 206 -16.26 -9.57 -5.60
C ARG A 206 -15.35 -10.31 -4.64
N VAL A 207 -15.96 -11.01 -3.69
CA VAL A 207 -15.28 -11.86 -2.70
C VAL A 207 -15.94 -13.23 -2.74
N TRP A 208 -15.14 -14.29 -2.81
CA TRP A 208 -15.61 -15.67 -2.82
C TRP A 208 -14.55 -16.59 -2.20
N ALA A 209 -14.98 -17.76 -1.76
CA ALA A 209 -14.08 -18.83 -1.31
C ALA A 209 -13.83 -19.83 -2.45
N ILE A 210 -12.65 -20.43 -2.47
CA ILE A 210 -12.23 -21.46 -3.44
C ILE A 210 -12.49 -22.88 -2.92
#